data_AF-A0A0T6B9F0-F1
#
_entry.id   AF-A0A0T6B9F0-F1
#
_cell.length_a   1.000
_cell.length_b   1.000
_cell.length_c   1.000
_cell.angle_alpha   90.00
_cell.angle_beta   90.00
_cell.angle_gamma   90.00
#
_symmetry.space_group_name_H-M   'P 1'
#
loop_
_entity.id
_entity.type
_entity.pdbx_description
1 polymer ?
#
loop_
_entity_poly.entity_id
_entity_poly.type
_entity_poly.pdbx_seq_one_letter_code
_entity_poly.pdbx_strand_id
1 'polypeptide(L)'
;MDFKGRDYKANELAIMELSHSLTLNEEALAQIPPPKRPVFIFEWLRFLDKVLVAAQKNDIKGCQKKLVEQLMNHIQESPGPPTRKLIARCLATLFSVGDTFLLFDTVNKCNDILKNKDDSPSFLPTRLAAICCVGTMYEKLGRMMGRSYEETVQILIRSLKNAESQTRIEIMLTLEKVCAGMGTAISNAHKEIYKAARSCLIDRVMAVRCAATRCLLEMLSHAPFLYTTELESLATLCFRAFDGSNYEVRCSVAKLLGALMAMTQQNQKANQTG
;
A
#
# COMPACT_ATOMS: atom_id res chain seq x y z
N MET A 1 -15.14 -0.88 48.47
CA MET A 1 -15.80 -0.18 47.35
C MET A 1 -14.99 -0.30 46.06
N ASP A 2 -14.60 -1.51 45.62
CA ASP A 2 -13.80 -1.65 44.38
C ASP A 2 -14.03 -2.99 43.66
N PHE A 3 -15.24 -3.55 43.81
CA PHE A 3 -15.65 -4.79 43.15
C PHE A 3 -16.11 -4.54 41.71
N LYS A 4 -16.91 -3.48 41.46
CA LYS A 4 -17.34 -3.11 40.10
C LYS A 4 -16.17 -2.76 39.16
N GLY A 5 -15.11 -2.10 39.64
CA GLY A 5 -13.94 -1.78 38.82
C GLY A 5 -13.09 -3.00 38.41
N ARG A 6 -13.10 -4.07 39.23
CA ARG A 6 -12.42 -5.33 38.94
C ARG A 6 -13.21 -6.20 37.96
N ASP A 7 -14.52 -6.29 38.12
CA ASP A 7 -15.38 -7.04 37.20
C ASP A 7 -15.41 -6.39 35.80
N TYR A 8 -15.40 -5.06 35.72
CA TYR A 8 -15.28 -4.36 34.43
C TYR A 8 -13.95 -4.64 33.73
N LYS A 9 -12.82 -4.64 34.45
CA LYS A 9 -11.50 -4.96 33.87
C LYS A 9 -11.38 -6.43 33.46
N ALA A 10 -11.91 -7.35 34.27
CA ALA A 10 -11.93 -8.78 33.94
C ALA A 10 -12.79 -9.06 32.70
N ASN A 11 -13.94 -8.39 32.60
CA ASN A 11 -14.82 -8.51 31.43
C ASN A 11 -14.19 -7.86 30.17
N GLU A 12 -13.48 -6.74 30.31
CA GLU A 12 -12.72 -6.15 29.20
C GLU A 12 -11.57 -7.07 28.73
N LEU A 13 -10.86 -7.71 29.65
CA LEU A 13 -9.81 -8.70 29.32
C LEU A 13 -10.39 -9.92 28.59
N ALA A 14 -11.50 -10.48 29.09
CA ALA A 14 -12.17 -11.62 28.45
C ALA A 14 -12.70 -11.26 27.05
N ILE A 15 -13.25 -10.05 26.88
CA ILE A 15 -13.67 -9.57 25.56
C ILE A 15 -12.47 -9.40 24.63
N MET A 16 -11.31 -8.93 25.12
CA MET A 16 -10.11 -8.83 24.28
C MET A 16 -9.55 -10.19 23.86
N GLU A 17 -9.66 -11.24 24.69
CA GLU A 17 -9.27 -12.60 24.28
C GLU A 17 -10.11 -13.13 23.11
N LEU A 18 -11.36 -12.69 22.96
CA LEU A 18 -12.22 -13.04 21.81
C LEU A 18 -11.76 -12.41 20.48
N SER A 19 -10.76 -11.53 20.51
CA SER A 19 -10.11 -11.01 19.30
C SER A 19 -8.96 -11.91 18.80
N HIS A 20 -8.58 -12.94 19.57
CA HIS A 20 -7.47 -13.87 19.26
C HIS A 20 -7.92 -15.11 18.49
N SER A 21 -8.66 -14.90 17.40
CA SER A 21 -9.05 -15.94 16.46
C SER A 21 -8.66 -15.54 15.04
N LEU A 22 -8.49 -16.54 14.16
CA LEU A 22 -8.23 -16.26 12.75
C LEU A 22 -9.34 -15.38 12.18
N THR A 23 -10.60 -15.80 12.31
CA THR A 23 -11.76 -15.00 11.88
C THR A 23 -12.20 -14.05 12.97
N LEU A 24 -12.66 -12.86 12.60
CA LEU A 24 -13.25 -11.91 13.54
C LEU A 24 -14.52 -12.50 14.17
N ASN A 25 -14.60 -12.40 15.49
CA ASN A 25 -15.81 -12.77 16.24
C ASN A 25 -16.85 -11.65 16.13
N GLU A 26 -17.73 -11.75 15.15
CA GLU A 26 -18.78 -10.75 14.86
C GLU A 26 -19.85 -10.68 15.95
N GLU A 27 -20.13 -11.80 16.64
CA GLU A 27 -21.05 -11.84 17.77
C GLU A 27 -20.49 -11.05 18.96
N ALA A 28 -19.21 -11.26 19.28
CA ALA A 28 -18.52 -10.48 20.30
C ALA A 28 -18.45 -9.00 19.89
N LEU A 29 -18.14 -8.70 18.63
CA LEU A 29 -18.11 -7.33 18.12
C LEU A 29 -19.47 -6.62 18.25
N ALA A 30 -20.57 -7.32 17.99
CA ALA A 30 -21.93 -6.78 18.10
C ALA A 30 -22.25 -6.35 19.55
N GLN A 31 -21.76 -7.11 20.54
CA GLN A 31 -21.93 -6.81 21.96
C GLN A 31 -21.06 -5.66 22.46
N ILE A 32 -20.03 -5.25 21.71
CA ILE A 32 -19.14 -4.15 22.07
C ILE A 32 -19.79 -2.80 21.76
N PRO A 33 -19.75 -1.82 22.69
CA PRO A 33 -20.23 -0.46 22.45
C PRO A 33 -19.56 0.18 21.23
N PRO A 34 -20.28 0.94 20.37
CA PRO A 34 -19.73 1.51 19.14
C PRO A 34 -18.37 2.23 19.29
N PRO A 35 -18.12 3.04 20.34
CA PRO A 35 -16.84 3.72 20.52
C PRO A 35 -15.64 2.78 20.72
N LYS A 36 -15.87 1.55 21.20
CA LYS A 36 -14.82 0.57 21.49
C LYS A 36 -14.58 -0.42 20.34
N ARG A 37 -15.50 -0.50 19.37
CA ARG A 37 -15.39 -1.42 18.21
C ARG A 37 -14.11 -1.23 17.40
N PRO A 38 -13.65 0.00 17.08
CA PRO A 38 -12.40 0.18 16.33
C PRO A 38 -11.18 -0.40 17.04
N VAL A 39 -11.15 -0.36 18.37
CA VAL A 39 -10.06 -0.93 19.18
C VAL A 39 -10.07 -2.46 19.10
N PHE A 40 -11.25 -3.08 19.20
CA PHE A 40 -11.39 -4.52 19.06
C PHE A 40 -10.95 -5.01 17.67
N ILE A 41 -11.40 -4.34 16.61
CA ILE A 41 -10.99 -4.66 15.23
C ILE A 41 -9.47 -4.49 15.07
N PHE A 42 -8.91 -3.43 15.64
CA PHE A 42 -7.47 -3.19 15.60
C PHE A 42 -6.67 -4.29 16.30
N GLU A 43 -7.08 -4.73 17.49
CA GLU A 43 -6.41 -5.83 18.19
C GLU A 43 -6.56 -7.17 17.45
N TRP A 44 -7.74 -7.48 16.90
CA TRP A 44 -7.92 -8.64 16.02
C TRP A 44 -6.96 -8.60 14.82
N LEU A 45 -6.88 -7.45 14.13
CA LEU A 45 -5.98 -7.29 12.99
C LEU A 45 -4.49 -7.41 13.38
N ARG A 46 -4.09 -6.95 14.57
CA ARG A 46 -2.71 -7.12 15.07
C ARG A 46 -2.39 -8.56 15.40
N PHE A 47 -3.34 -9.27 16.00
CA PHE A 47 -3.23 -10.71 16.24
C PHE A 47 -3.13 -11.45 14.91
N LEU A 48 -4.01 -11.15 13.97
CA LEU A 48 -4.06 -11.76 12.65
C LEU A 48 -2.75 -11.55 11.86
N ASP A 49 -2.21 -10.33 11.83
CA ASP A 49 -0.93 -10.02 11.15
C ASP A 49 0.23 -10.85 11.68
N LYS A 50 0.24 -11.17 12.98
CA LYS A 50 1.26 -12.02 13.61
C LYS A 50 1.02 -13.50 13.33
N VAL A 51 -0.21 -13.97 13.50
CA VAL A 51 -0.54 -15.40 13.44
C VAL A 51 -0.54 -15.91 12.00
N LEU A 52 -0.96 -15.12 11.01
CA LEU A 52 -0.94 -15.55 9.60
C LEU A 52 0.44 -15.97 9.11
N VAL A 53 1.52 -15.40 9.65
CA VAL A 53 2.89 -15.76 9.25
C VAL A 53 3.28 -17.17 9.76
N ALA A 54 2.72 -17.60 10.89
CA ALA A 54 3.02 -18.88 11.53
C ALA A 54 1.94 -19.96 11.31
N ALA A 55 0.76 -19.57 10.82
CA ALA A 55 -0.38 -20.45 10.62
C ALA A 55 -0.11 -21.49 9.53
N GLN A 56 -0.58 -22.72 9.73
CA GLN A 56 -0.46 -23.75 8.71
C GLN A 56 -1.51 -23.53 7.60
N LYS A 57 -1.14 -23.87 6.36
CA LYS A 57 -2.02 -23.72 5.20
C LYS A 57 -3.38 -24.42 5.39
N ASN A 58 -3.42 -25.54 6.10
CA ASN A 58 -4.65 -26.29 6.37
C ASN A 58 -5.62 -25.51 7.28
N ASP A 59 -5.10 -24.81 8.29
CA ASP A 59 -5.92 -24.00 9.21
C ASP A 59 -6.52 -22.79 8.49
N ILE A 60 -5.75 -22.20 7.58
CA ILE A 60 -6.18 -21.06 6.76
C ILE A 60 -7.24 -21.49 5.75
N LYS A 61 -7.04 -22.62 5.06
CA LYS A 61 -7.91 -23.08 3.96
C LYS A 61 -9.39 -23.15 4.35
N GLY A 62 -9.69 -23.58 5.57
CA GLY A 62 -11.06 -23.71 6.06
C GLY A 62 -11.77 -22.37 6.29
N CYS A 63 -11.02 -21.30 6.59
CA CYS A 63 -11.58 -20.00 6.95
C CYS A 63 -11.24 -18.87 5.97
N GLN A 64 -10.37 -19.10 4.98
CA GLN A 64 -9.83 -18.07 4.09
C GLN A 64 -10.91 -17.25 3.37
N LYS A 65 -11.96 -17.89 2.87
CA LYS A 65 -13.08 -17.19 2.23
C LYS A 65 -13.73 -16.18 3.18
N LYS A 66 -14.01 -16.60 4.42
CA LYS A 66 -14.58 -15.73 5.46
C LYS A 66 -13.61 -14.62 5.85
N LEU A 67 -12.31 -14.92 5.97
CA LEU A 67 -11.29 -13.90 6.26
C LEU A 67 -11.21 -12.81 5.19
N VAL A 68 -11.19 -13.21 3.92
CA VAL A 68 -11.18 -12.25 2.80
C VAL A 68 -12.43 -11.39 2.86
N GLU A 69 -13.61 -11.97 3.09
CA GLU A 69 -14.86 -11.23 3.22
C GLU A 69 -14.82 -10.21 4.38
N GLN A 70 -14.41 -10.64 5.57
CA GLN A 70 -14.30 -9.77 6.76
C GLN A 70 -13.32 -8.63 6.53
N LEU A 71 -12.13 -8.91 5.99
CA LEU A 71 -11.12 -7.89 5.70
C LEU A 71 -11.63 -6.89 4.64
N MET A 72 -12.33 -7.37 3.61
CA MET A 72 -12.90 -6.50 2.57
C MET A 72 -14.06 -5.64 3.08
N ASN A 73 -14.88 -6.15 4.00
CA ASN A 73 -15.94 -5.36 4.63
C ASN A 73 -15.36 -4.19 5.44
N HIS A 74 -14.29 -4.44 6.20
CA HIS A 74 -13.62 -3.38 6.98
C HIS A 74 -12.89 -2.33 6.15
N ILE A 75 -12.61 -2.57 4.86
CA ILE A 75 -12.14 -1.51 3.95
C ILE A 75 -13.24 -0.45 3.77
N GLN A 76 -14.51 -0.87 3.73
CA GLN A 76 -15.64 0.03 3.47
C GLN A 76 -16.12 0.78 4.73
N GLU A 77 -15.74 0.31 5.92
CA GLU A 77 -16.07 0.95 7.21
C GLU A 77 -15.17 2.16 7.55
N SER A 78 -14.56 2.79 6.55
CA SER A 78 -13.72 3.98 6.71
C SER A 78 -12.57 3.82 7.73
N PRO A 79 -11.68 2.82 7.56
CA PRO A 79 -10.66 2.52 8.55
C PRO A 79 -9.61 3.63 8.65
N GLY A 80 -9.15 3.91 9.87
CA GLY A 80 -8.07 4.85 10.14
C GLY A 80 -6.70 4.38 9.59
N PRO A 81 -5.67 5.25 9.59
CA PRO A 81 -4.37 4.94 8.98
C PRO A 81 -3.65 3.70 9.54
N PRO A 82 -3.66 3.41 10.86
CA PRO A 82 -3.08 2.16 11.38
C PRO A 82 -3.88 0.93 10.95
N THR A 83 -5.22 0.99 11.04
CA THR A 83 -6.13 -0.10 10.70
C THR A 83 -6.02 -0.49 9.23
N ARG A 84 -6.02 0.49 8.30
CA ARG A 84 -5.91 0.21 6.86
C ARG A 84 -4.60 -0.51 6.50
N LYS A 85 -3.49 -0.15 7.17
CA LYS A 85 -2.18 -0.80 6.95
C LYS A 85 -2.21 -2.25 7.43
N LEU A 86 -2.86 -2.54 8.55
CA LEU A 86 -3.01 -3.92 9.03
C LEU A 86 -3.90 -4.74 8.12
N ILE A 87 -5.04 -4.20 7.65
CA ILE A 87 -5.90 -4.89 6.68
C ILE A 87 -5.10 -5.25 5.42
N ALA A 88 -4.35 -4.29 4.87
CA ALA A 88 -3.54 -4.49 3.68
C ALA A 88 -2.47 -5.59 3.88
N ARG A 89 -1.78 -5.60 5.02
CA ARG A 89 -0.79 -6.63 5.36
C ARG A 89 -1.42 -8.00 5.59
N CYS A 90 -2.58 -8.05 6.24
CA CYS A 90 -3.31 -9.30 6.48
C CYS A 90 -3.75 -9.91 5.15
N LEU A 91 -4.37 -9.13 4.24
CA LEU A 91 -4.75 -9.60 2.90
C LEU A 91 -3.54 -10.12 2.12
N ALA A 92 -2.47 -9.33 2.05
CA ALA A 92 -1.26 -9.71 1.32
C ALA A 92 -0.59 -10.96 1.92
N THR A 93 -0.59 -11.12 3.24
CA THR A 93 -0.04 -12.31 3.91
C THR A 93 -0.94 -13.51 3.68
N LEU A 94 -2.26 -13.34 3.82
CA LEU A 94 -3.25 -14.39 3.62
C LEU A 94 -3.12 -15.04 2.23
N PHE A 95 -3.02 -14.25 1.17
CA PHE A 95 -2.81 -14.78 -0.18
C PHE A 95 -1.39 -15.31 -0.43
N SER A 96 -0.42 -14.94 0.40
CA SER A 96 0.95 -15.46 0.31
C SER A 96 1.10 -16.84 0.94
N VAL A 97 0.37 -17.13 2.03
CA VAL A 97 0.47 -18.41 2.77
C VAL A 97 -0.72 -19.35 2.51
N GLY A 98 -1.86 -18.79 2.10
CA GLY A 98 -3.09 -19.51 1.81
C GLY A 98 -3.19 -19.96 0.35
N ASP A 99 -4.42 -20.03 -0.16
CA ASP A 99 -4.71 -20.19 -1.59
C ASP A 99 -4.82 -18.83 -2.30
N THR A 100 -4.78 -18.83 -3.62
CA THR A 100 -4.90 -17.61 -4.44
C THR A 100 -6.23 -17.53 -5.17
N PHE A 101 -7.22 -18.35 -4.81
CA PHE A 101 -8.47 -18.50 -5.57
C PHE A 101 -9.26 -17.18 -5.64
N LEU A 102 -9.33 -16.46 -4.53
CA LEU A 102 -10.04 -15.17 -4.43
C LEU A 102 -9.15 -13.95 -4.71
N LEU A 103 -7.89 -14.14 -5.12
CA LEU A 103 -6.93 -13.04 -5.23
C LEU A 103 -7.40 -12.01 -6.26
N PHE A 104 -7.71 -12.45 -7.48
CA PHE A 104 -8.14 -11.54 -8.56
C PHE A 104 -9.48 -10.86 -8.23
N ASP A 105 -10.44 -11.59 -7.66
CA ASP A 105 -11.71 -11.02 -7.22
C ASP A 105 -11.51 -9.93 -6.16
N THR A 106 -10.55 -10.13 -5.25
CA THR A 106 -10.22 -9.17 -4.20
C THR A 106 -9.60 -7.90 -4.78
N VAL A 107 -8.65 -8.05 -5.70
CA VAL A 107 -8.03 -6.92 -6.42
C VAL A 107 -9.05 -6.15 -7.24
N ASN A 108 -9.94 -6.85 -7.94
CA ASN A 108 -11.00 -6.23 -8.75
C ASN A 108 -11.95 -5.41 -7.87
N LYS A 109 -12.36 -5.94 -6.71
CA LYS A 109 -13.17 -5.19 -5.74
C LYS A 109 -12.44 -3.93 -5.23
N CYS A 110 -11.14 -4.00 -4.97
CA CYS A 110 -10.36 -2.81 -4.64
C CYS A 110 -10.35 -1.82 -5.82
N ASN A 111 -10.10 -2.27 -7.05
CA ASN A 111 -10.14 -1.41 -8.24
C ASN A 111 -11.51 -0.73 -8.41
N ASP A 112 -12.61 -1.42 -8.11
CA ASP A 112 -13.95 -0.84 -8.19
C ASP A 112 -14.18 0.27 -7.15
N ILE A 113 -13.64 0.12 -5.93
CA ILE A 113 -13.61 1.21 -4.94
C ILE A 113 -12.82 2.40 -5.48
N LEU A 114 -11.68 2.16 -6.15
CA LEU A 114 -10.85 3.24 -6.71
C LEU A 114 -11.52 3.97 -7.88
N LYS A 115 -12.34 3.27 -8.68
CA LYS A 115 -13.13 3.85 -9.78
C LYS A 115 -14.26 4.75 -9.30
N ASN A 116 -14.71 4.60 -8.05
CA ASN A 116 -15.73 5.45 -7.48
C ASN A 116 -15.28 6.93 -7.52
N LYS A 117 -16.19 7.81 -7.95
CA LYS A 117 -15.94 9.26 -8.11
C LYS A 117 -16.46 10.08 -6.93
N ASP A 118 -16.87 9.43 -5.84
CA ASP A 118 -17.22 10.09 -4.60
C ASP A 118 -15.96 10.74 -4.00
N ASP A 119 -15.92 12.07 -4.05
CA ASP A 119 -14.86 12.90 -3.50
C ASP A 119 -15.23 13.47 -2.11
N SER A 120 -16.29 12.95 -1.49
CA SER A 120 -16.67 13.34 -0.13
C SER A 120 -15.57 12.97 0.88
N PRO A 121 -15.35 13.80 1.91
CA PRO A 121 -14.42 13.47 2.99
C PRO A 121 -14.74 12.14 3.69
N SER A 122 -16.01 11.72 3.68
CA SER A 122 -16.46 10.43 4.23
C SER A 122 -15.97 9.23 3.43
N PHE A 123 -15.77 9.36 2.11
CA PHE A 123 -15.31 8.24 1.27
C PHE A 123 -13.77 8.14 1.21
N LEU A 124 -13.07 9.23 1.53
CA LEU A 124 -11.61 9.29 1.48
C LEU A 124 -10.91 8.15 2.25
N PRO A 125 -11.31 7.79 3.50
CA PRO A 125 -10.67 6.69 4.22
C PRO A 125 -10.80 5.33 3.51
N THR A 126 -11.99 5.05 2.95
CA THR A 126 -12.27 3.84 2.16
C THR A 126 -11.39 3.78 0.91
N ARG A 127 -11.28 4.90 0.18
CA ARG A 127 -10.40 5.01 -0.99
C ARG A 127 -8.93 4.76 -0.60
N LEU A 128 -8.44 5.42 0.45
CA LEU A 128 -7.06 5.26 0.91
C LEU A 128 -6.77 3.83 1.38
N ALA A 129 -7.76 3.16 1.99
CA ALA A 129 -7.64 1.76 2.38
C ALA A 129 -7.51 0.84 1.16
N ALA A 130 -8.31 1.05 0.11
CA ALA A 130 -8.18 0.30 -1.14
C ALA A 130 -6.82 0.52 -1.82
N ILE A 131 -6.33 1.77 -1.89
CA ILE A 131 -5.00 2.09 -2.44
C ILE A 131 -3.89 1.36 -1.66
N CYS A 132 -3.98 1.38 -0.33
CA CYS A 132 -3.01 0.73 0.55
C CYS A 132 -3.01 -0.80 0.39
N CYS A 133 -4.20 -1.40 0.26
CA CYS A 133 -4.37 -2.84 0.06
C CYS A 133 -3.76 -3.30 -1.27
N VAL A 134 -4.10 -2.65 -2.39
CA VAL A 134 -3.52 -3.04 -3.69
C VAL A 134 -2.01 -2.88 -3.71
N GLY A 135 -1.48 -1.76 -3.18
CA GLY A 135 -0.04 -1.55 -3.14
C GLY A 135 0.69 -2.63 -2.34
N THR A 136 0.18 -2.96 -1.15
CA THR A 136 0.80 -3.99 -0.29
C THR A 136 0.67 -5.39 -0.90
N MET A 137 -0.42 -5.70 -1.60
CA MET A 137 -0.56 -6.95 -2.35
C MET A 137 0.45 -7.03 -3.50
N TYR A 138 0.61 -5.99 -4.31
CA TYR A 138 1.63 -5.98 -5.38
C TYR A 138 3.04 -6.14 -4.83
N GLU A 139 3.40 -5.39 -3.78
CA GLU A 139 4.71 -5.47 -3.13
C GLU A 139 5.05 -6.89 -2.66
N LYS A 140 4.09 -7.56 -2.01
CA LYS A 140 4.32 -8.87 -1.38
C LYS A 140 4.14 -10.05 -2.32
N LEU A 141 3.14 -10.01 -3.19
CA LEU A 141 2.75 -11.14 -4.05
C LEU A 141 3.43 -11.07 -5.42
N GLY A 142 3.91 -9.89 -5.83
CA GLY A 142 4.61 -9.66 -7.07
C GLY A 142 3.86 -10.23 -8.28
N ARG A 143 4.57 -11.04 -9.09
CA ARG A 143 4.04 -11.60 -10.34
C ARG A 143 2.80 -12.49 -10.18
N MET A 144 2.48 -12.97 -8.97
CA MET A 144 1.22 -13.69 -8.72
C MET A 144 -0.02 -12.82 -8.98
N MET A 145 0.13 -11.50 -8.96
CA MET A 145 -0.93 -10.53 -9.24
C MET A 145 -1.31 -10.46 -10.73
N GLY A 146 -0.62 -11.20 -11.61
CA GLY A 146 -0.97 -11.30 -13.03
C GLY A 146 -0.97 -9.95 -13.75
N ARG A 147 -1.88 -9.78 -14.72
CA ARG A 147 -2.01 -8.55 -15.53
C ARG A 147 -2.97 -7.50 -14.97
N SER A 148 -3.55 -7.71 -13.78
CA SER A 148 -4.43 -6.73 -13.12
C SER A 148 -3.74 -5.38 -12.86
N TYR A 149 -2.39 -5.34 -12.89
CA TYR A 149 -1.63 -4.10 -12.75
C TYR A 149 -1.95 -3.07 -13.83
N GLU A 150 -2.29 -3.49 -15.05
CA GLU A 150 -2.56 -2.57 -16.16
C GLU A 150 -3.74 -1.65 -15.82
N GLU A 151 -4.82 -2.26 -15.32
CA GLU A 151 -6.00 -1.53 -14.87
C GLU A 151 -5.69 -0.71 -13.60
N THR A 152 -5.04 -1.32 -12.59
CA THR A 152 -4.75 -0.64 -11.33
C THR A 152 -3.88 0.61 -11.56
N VAL A 153 -2.80 0.51 -12.35
CA VAL A 153 -1.91 1.63 -12.66
C VAL A 153 -2.66 2.74 -13.39
N GLN A 154 -3.50 2.40 -14.38
CA GLN A 154 -4.30 3.38 -15.11
C GLN A 154 -5.29 4.12 -14.20
N ILE A 155 -5.98 3.41 -13.30
CA ILE A 155 -6.90 4.02 -12.34
C ILE A 155 -6.14 4.98 -11.42
N LEU A 156 -5.04 4.53 -10.82
CA LEU A 156 -4.21 5.34 -9.91
C LEU A 156 -3.69 6.61 -10.58
N ILE A 157 -3.12 6.49 -11.79
CA ILE A 157 -2.60 7.64 -12.54
C ILE A 157 -3.73 8.62 -12.89
N ARG A 158 -4.92 8.12 -13.25
CA ARG A 158 -6.08 8.97 -13.52
C ARG A 158 -6.53 9.72 -12.27
N SER A 159 -6.56 9.05 -11.11
CA SER A 159 -6.97 9.63 -9.83
C SER A 159 -6.04 10.76 -9.35
N LEU A 160 -4.75 10.76 -9.72
CA LEU A 160 -3.80 11.81 -9.32
C LEU A 160 -4.23 13.23 -9.71
N LYS A 161 -4.92 13.40 -10.85
CA LYS A 161 -5.22 14.73 -11.41
C LYS A 161 -6.08 15.60 -10.49
N ASN A 162 -7.02 14.98 -9.77
CA ASN A 162 -7.99 15.67 -8.92
C ASN A 162 -7.84 15.30 -7.44
N ALA A 163 -6.91 14.40 -7.11
CA ALA A 163 -6.72 13.90 -5.75
C ALA A 163 -6.21 14.99 -4.79
N GLU A 164 -6.71 14.97 -3.56
CA GLU A 164 -6.10 15.71 -2.46
C GLU A 164 -4.73 15.13 -2.09
N SER A 165 -3.97 15.86 -1.28
CA SER A 165 -2.54 15.62 -1.05
C SER A 165 -2.22 14.25 -0.45
N GLN A 166 -3.01 13.75 0.49
CA GLN A 166 -2.83 12.43 1.11
C GLN A 166 -3.04 11.29 0.11
N THR A 167 -4.04 11.42 -0.77
CA THR A 167 -4.31 10.50 -1.86
C THR A 167 -3.19 10.51 -2.89
N ARG A 168 -2.64 11.69 -3.24
CA ARG A 168 -1.46 11.77 -4.12
C ARG A 168 -0.23 11.08 -3.51
N ILE A 169 0.00 11.24 -2.21
CA ILE A 169 1.07 10.55 -1.47
C ILE A 169 0.86 9.03 -1.55
N GLU A 170 -0.31 8.53 -1.16
CA GLU A 170 -0.58 7.09 -1.11
C GLU A 170 -0.53 6.47 -2.51
N ILE A 171 -0.99 7.17 -3.56
CA ILE A 171 -0.84 6.70 -4.96
C ILE A 171 0.63 6.55 -5.32
N MET A 172 1.48 7.55 -5.05
CA MET A 172 2.92 7.45 -5.36
C MET A 172 3.60 6.30 -4.62
N LEU A 173 3.27 6.11 -3.33
CA LEU A 173 3.77 4.98 -2.54
C LEU A 173 3.25 3.63 -3.07
N THR A 174 2.02 3.58 -3.58
CA THR A 174 1.48 2.37 -4.20
C THR A 174 2.14 2.08 -5.54
N LEU A 175 2.45 3.09 -6.35
CA LEU A 175 3.20 2.89 -7.61
C LEU A 175 4.64 2.43 -7.34
N GLU A 176 5.30 2.96 -6.30
CA GLU A 176 6.59 2.45 -5.80
C GLU A 176 6.49 0.94 -5.50
N LYS A 177 5.48 0.53 -4.72
CA LYS A 177 5.24 -0.86 -4.37
C LYS A 177 4.92 -1.76 -5.56
N VAL A 178 4.18 -1.24 -6.53
CA VAL A 178 3.90 -1.94 -7.80
C VAL A 178 5.21 -2.19 -8.56
N CYS A 179 6.08 -1.18 -8.67
CA CYS A 179 7.40 -1.33 -9.27
C CYS A 179 8.27 -2.33 -8.50
N ALA A 180 8.31 -2.24 -7.17
CA ALA A 180 9.10 -3.14 -6.32
C ALA A 180 8.68 -4.61 -6.47
N GLY A 181 7.37 -4.89 -6.41
CA GLY A 181 6.86 -6.25 -6.46
C GLY A 181 6.85 -6.87 -7.86
N MET A 182 6.56 -6.07 -8.89
CA MET A 182 6.44 -6.58 -10.27
C MET A 182 7.77 -6.53 -11.04
N GLY A 183 8.64 -5.59 -10.69
CA GLY A 183 9.91 -5.33 -11.35
C GLY A 183 9.76 -5.17 -12.86
N THR A 184 10.60 -5.85 -13.63
CA THR A 184 10.61 -5.78 -15.10
C THR A 184 9.35 -6.34 -15.78
N ALA A 185 8.46 -7.03 -15.06
CA ALA A 185 7.24 -7.61 -15.63
C ALA A 185 6.23 -6.55 -16.11
N ILE A 186 6.36 -5.31 -15.65
CA ILE A 186 5.47 -4.17 -16.00
C ILE A 186 6.20 -3.10 -16.83
N SER A 187 7.18 -3.52 -17.63
CA SER A 187 8.00 -2.63 -18.47
C SER A 187 7.16 -1.73 -19.40
N ASN A 188 5.99 -2.21 -19.84
CA ASN A 188 4.99 -1.45 -20.60
C ASN A 188 4.37 -0.28 -19.80
N ALA A 189 4.20 -0.43 -18.48
CA ALA A 189 3.61 0.59 -17.61
C ALA A 189 4.65 1.58 -17.05
N HIS A 190 5.94 1.21 -16.99
CA HIS A 190 6.99 2.07 -16.41
C HIS A 190 7.02 3.48 -17.01
N LYS A 191 6.78 3.64 -18.32
CA LYS A 191 6.76 4.97 -18.95
C LYS A 191 5.61 5.85 -18.44
N GLU A 192 4.44 5.27 -18.19
CA GLU A 192 3.29 6.02 -17.68
C GLU A 192 3.47 6.36 -16.20
N ILE A 193 4.00 5.42 -15.41
CA ILE A 193 4.36 5.64 -14.00
C ILE A 193 5.39 6.77 -13.89
N TYR A 194 6.43 6.75 -14.73
CA TYR A 194 7.44 7.81 -14.77
C TYR A 194 6.83 9.18 -15.06
N LYS A 195 5.95 9.29 -16.06
CA LYS A 195 5.26 10.55 -16.37
C LYS A 195 4.47 11.09 -15.18
N ALA A 196 3.76 10.22 -14.46
CA ALA A 196 3.01 10.59 -13.26
C ALA A 196 3.93 10.99 -12.09
N ALA A 197 5.04 10.28 -11.89
CA ALA A 197 5.99 10.60 -10.84
C ALA A 197 6.71 11.94 -11.09
N ARG A 198 7.00 12.28 -12.35
CA ARG A 198 7.60 13.58 -12.71
C ARG A 198 6.73 14.76 -12.29
N SER A 199 5.42 14.71 -12.52
CA SER A 199 4.53 15.80 -12.10
C SER A 199 4.47 15.92 -10.57
N CYS A 200 4.53 14.79 -9.87
CA CYS A 200 4.52 14.74 -8.41
C CYS A 200 5.87 15.17 -7.78
N LEU A 201 7.00 15.01 -8.49
CA LEU A 201 8.33 15.37 -8.00
C LEU A 201 8.48 16.89 -7.77
N ILE A 202 7.68 17.70 -8.45
CA ILE A 202 7.64 19.17 -8.30
C ILE A 202 6.33 19.66 -7.66
N ASP A 203 5.54 18.76 -7.04
CA ASP A 203 4.27 19.11 -6.39
C ASP A 203 4.46 20.21 -5.34
N ARG A 204 3.48 21.08 -5.17
CA ARG A 204 3.52 22.13 -4.13
C ARG A 204 3.60 21.56 -2.71
N VAL A 205 3.15 20.32 -2.51
CA VAL A 205 3.19 19.62 -1.22
C VAL A 205 4.46 18.79 -1.13
N MET A 206 5.30 19.15 -0.16
CA MET A 206 6.62 18.52 0.06
C MET A 206 6.52 17.01 0.28
N ALA A 207 5.52 16.53 1.02
CA ALA A 207 5.33 15.10 1.24
C ALA A 207 4.99 14.33 -0.06
N VAL A 208 4.34 14.96 -1.04
CA VAL A 208 4.11 14.36 -2.36
C VAL A 208 5.43 14.26 -3.13
N ARG A 209 6.30 15.28 -3.05
CA ARG A 209 7.65 15.23 -3.63
C ARG A 209 8.47 14.07 -3.06
N CYS A 210 8.44 13.86 -1.73
CA CYS A 210 9.11 12.72 -1.09
C CYS A 210 8.59 11.37 -1.63
N ALA A 211 7.27 11.20 -1.73
CA ALA A 211 6.67 9.97 -2.23
C ALA A 211 7.02 9.71 -3.72
N ALA A 212 6.98 10.74 -4.56
CA ALA A 212 7.40 10.65 -5.96
C ALA A 212 8.88 10.27 -6.10
N THR A 213 9.73 10.86 -5.24
CA THR A 213 11.17 10.55 -5.20
C THR A 213 11.41 9.08 -4.87
N ARG A 214 10.69 8.51 -3.91
CA ARG A 214 10.78 7.09 -3.56
C ARG A 214 10.36 6.19 -4.72
N CYS A 215 9.24 6.51 -5.37
CA CYS A 215 8.79 5.79 -6.56
C CYS A 215 9.85 5.81 -7.67
N LEU A 216 10.42 6.97 -7.98
CA LEU A 216 11.47 7.10 -9.00
C LEU A 216 12.74 6.34 -8.62
N LEU A 217 13.13 6.37 -7.35
CA LEU A 217 14.30 5.66 -6.85
C LEU A 217 14.13 4.14 -7.02
N GLU A 218 12.97 3.59 -6.67
CA GLU A 218 12.66 2.17 -6.88
C GLU A 218 12.68 1.81 -8.37
N MET A 219 12.10 2.67 -9.22
CA MET A 219 12.09 2.44 -10.66
C MET A 219 13.49 2.34 -11.29
N LEU A 220 14.53 2.96 -10.71
CA LEU A 220 15.89 2.87 -11.25
C LEU A 220 16.37 1.42 -11.40
N SER A 221 15.93 0.53 -10.52
CA SER A 221 16.29 -0.91 -10.55
C SER A 221 15.61 -1.68 -11.68
N HIS A 222 14.49 -1.16 -12.22
CA HIS A 222 13.60 -1.91 -13.11
C HIS A 222 13.37 -1.23 -14.48
N ALA A 223 13.74 0.05 -14.61
CA ALA A 223 13.45 0.88 -15.78
C ALA A 223 14.71 1.54 -16.36
N PRO A 224 15.50 0.80 -17.18
CA PRO A 224 16.77 1.29 -17.72
C PRO A 224 16.71 2.60 -18.53
N PHE A 225 15.54 2.93 -19.09
CA PHE A 225 15.34 4.17 -19.83
C PHE A 225 15.56 5.41 -18.95
N LEU A 226 15.43 5.31 -17.63
CA LEU A 226 15.62 6.42 -16.70
C LEU A 226 17.05 6.96 -16.68
N TYR A 227 18.05 6.07 -16.77
CA TYR A 227 19.47 6.43 -16.76
C TYR A 227 20.14 6.29 -18.14
N THR A 228 19.36 6.02 -19.19
CA THR A 228 19.85 6.01 -20.58
C THR A 228 19.23 7.15 -21.38
N THR A 229 17.93 7.12 -21.67
CA THR A 229 17.26 8.12 -22.53
C THR A 229 16.70 9.32 -21.76
N GLU A 230 16.36 9.15 -20.47
CA GLU A 230 15.73 10.19 -19.65
C GLU A 230 16.68 10.82 -18.62
N LEU A 231 17.97 10.48 -18.66
CA LEU A 231 18.96 10.88 -17.66
C LEU A 231 18.99 12.40 -17.43
N GLU A 232 19.19 13.18 -18.49
CA GLU A 232 19.27 14.65 -18.41
C GLU A 232 17.94 15.28 -17.97
N SER A 233 16.84 14.74 -18.49
CA SER A 233 15.46 15.16 -18.21
C SER A 233 15.11 14.97 -16.72
N LEU A 234 15.46 13.81 -16.15
CA LEU A 234 15.24 13.52 -14.73
C LEU A 234 16.23 14.28 -13.83
N ALA A 235 17.50 14.41 -14.21
CA ALA A 235 18.49 15.19 -13.47
C ALA A 235 18.08 16.66 -13.36
N THR A 236 17.68 17.27 -14.48
CA THR A 236 17.16 18.65 -14.51
C THR A 236 15.94 18.82 -13.61
N LEU A 237 15.04 17.84 -13.60
CA LEU A 237 13.87 17.88 -12.73
C LEU A 237 14.23 17.76 -11.25
N CYS A 238 15.25 16.98 -10.89
CA CYS A 238 15.77 16.94 -9.52
C CYS A 238 16.27 18.32 -9.06
N PHE A 239 16.99 19.05 -9.91
CA PHE A 239 17.41 20.42 -9.59
C PHE A 239 16.24 21.36 -9.35
N ARG A 240 15.18 21.28 -10.17
CA ARG A 240 13.95 22.04 -9.94
C ARG A 240 13.24 21.65 -8.66
N ALA A 241 13.26 20.36 -8.31
CA ALA A 241 12.63 19.87 -7.08
C ALA A 241 13.33 20.35 -5.80
N PHE A 242 14.61 20.75 -5.86
CA PHE A 242 15.29 21.39 -4.73
C PHE A 242 14.76 22.80 -4.42
N ASP A 243 14.27 23.50 -5.42
CA ASP A 243 13.83 24.88 -5.26
C ASP A 243 12.55 24.97 -4.40
N GLY A 244 12.57 25.89 -3.44
CA GLY A 244 11.51 26.07 -2.45
C GLY A 244 11.24 24.87 -1.53
N SER A 245 12.10 23.85 -1.52
CA SER A 245 11.89 22.62 -0.74
C SER A 245 12.46 22.68 0.67
N ASN A 246 11.92 21.85 1.56
CA ASN A 246 12.44 21.67 2.93
C ASN A 246 13.64 20.71 2.96
N TYR A 247 14.24 20.52 4.13
CA TYR A 247 15.39 19.64 4.32
C TYR A 247 15.13 18.20 3.86
N GLU A 248 13.98 17.63 4.22
CA GLU A 248 13.62 16.24 3.92
C GLU A 248 13.54 15.97 2.41
N VAL A 249 12.88 16.86 1.65
CA VAL A 249 12.80 16.74 0.19
C VAL A 249 14.18 16.89 -0.43
N ARG A 250 15.00 17.85 0.03
CA ARG A 250 16.37 18.02 -0.48
C ARG A 250 17.21 16.77 -0.29
N CYS A 251 17.18 16.15 0.89
CA CYS A 251 17.88 14.89 1.14
C CYS A 251 17.37 13.76 0.24
N SER A 252 16.05 13.62 0.11
CA SER A 252 15.42 12.58 -0.70
C SER A 252 15.81 12.72 -2.18
N VAL A 253 15.68 13.93 -2.73
CA VAL A 253 15.96 14.22 -4.15
C VAL A 253 17.46 14.11 -4.44
N ALA A 254 18.33 14.51 -3.50
CA ALA A 254 19.78 14.32 -3.63
C ALA A 254 20.14 12.82 -3.69
N LYS A 255 19.49 11.99 -2.89
CA LYS A 255 19.65 10.53 -2.96
C LYS A 255 19.21 9.97 -4.32
N LEU A 256 18.08 10.44 -4.86
CA LEU A 256 17.62 10.05 -6.20
C LEU A 256 18.62 10.46 -7.28
N LEU A 257 19.11 11.70 -7.26
CA LEU A 257 20.08 12.20 -8.23
C LEU A 257 21.40 11.43 -8.14
N GLY A 258 21.91 11.17 -6.93
CA GLY A 258 23.11 10.39 -6.71
C GLY A 258 22.97 8.95 -7.20
N ALA A 259 21.84 8.29 -6.90
CA ALA A 259 21.56 6.95 -7.38
C ALA A 259 21.43 6.91 -8.91
N LEU A 260 20.78 7.90 -9.51
CA LEU A 260 20.66 8.04 -10.96
C LEU A 260 22.04 8.12 -11.62
N MET A 261 22.94 8.95 -11.09
CA MET A 261 24.32 9.03 -11.59
C MET A 261 25.07 7.71 -11.40
N ALA A 262 24.91 7.05 -10.25
CA ALA A 262 25.56 5.77 -9.98
C ALA A 262 25.15 4.67 -10.99
N MET A 263 23.88 4.62 -11.40
CA MET A 263 23.40 3.66 -12.40
C MET A 263 24.13 3.79 -13.74
N THR A 264 24.48 5.02 -14.15
CA THR A 264 25.24 5.24 -15.40
C THR A 264 26.63 4.61 -15.38
N GLN A 265 27.24 4.49 -14.19
CA GLN A 265 28.59 3.95 -14.01
C GLN A 265 28.59 2.43 -13.89
N GLN A 266 27.55 1.86 -13.27
CA GLN A 266 27.43 0.41 -13.10
C GLN A 266 27.18 -0.31 -14.43
N ASN A 267 26.40 0.31 -15.32
CA ASN A 267 26.10 -0.26 -16.63
C ASN A 267 27.35 -0.31 -17.55
N GLN A 268 28.31 0.59 -17.35
CA GLN A 268 29.59 0.57 -18.08
C GLN A 268 30.48 -0.60 -17.64
N LYS A 269 30.46 -0.97 -16.36
CA LYS A 269 31.26 -2.11 -15.85
C LYS A 269 30.75 -3.46 -16.36
N ALA A 270 29.43 -3.65 -16.45
CA ALA A 270 28.83 -4.88 -16.99
C ALA A 270 29.22 -5.12 -18.46
N ASN A 271 29.35 -4.06 -19.26
CA ASN A 271 29.75 -4.12 -20.66
C ASN A 271 31.27 -4.25 -20.89
N GLN A 272 32.10 -4.16 -19.84
CA GLN A 272 33.56 -4.31 -19.93
C GLN A 272 34.05 -5.69 -19.47
N THR A 273 33.16 -6.51 -18.87
CA THR A 273 33.46 -7.85 -18.35
C THR A 273 32.84 -8.99 -19.16
N GLY A 274 32.24 -8.70 -20.32
CA GLY A 274 31.81 -9.69 -21.31
C GLY A 274 32.64 -9.57 -22.57
#